data_AF-A0A1I7P5X6-F1
#
_entry.id   AF-A0A1I7P5X6-F1
#
_cell.length_a   1.000
_cell.length_b   1.000
_cell.length_c   1.000
_cell.angle_alpha   90.00
_cell.angle_beta   90.00
_cell.angle_gamma   90.00
#
_symmetry.space_group_name_H-M   'P 1'
#
loop_
_entity.id
_entity.type
_entity.pdbx_description
1 polymer ?
#
loop_
_entity_poly.entity_id
_entity_poly.type
_entity_poly.pdbx_seq_one_letter_code
_entity_poly.pdbx_strand_id
1 'polypeptide(L)'
;EPGEVARGKKNGLDYLFHLYEQCREFLIQVQNMAKDRGEKCPTKVTNQVFRYAKKAGASYINKPKMRHYVHCYALHCLDEQVSNELRRAFKERGENVGAWRQACPKPLVAIAARQGWDIDA
;
A
#
# COMPACT_ATOMS: atom_id res chain seq x y z
N GLU A 1 -2.33 -3.87 -15.46
CA GLU A 1 -3.55 -3.03 -15.45
C GLU A 1 -4.45 -3.42 -14.30
N PRO A 2 -5.49 -2.64 -13.97
CA PRO A 2 -6.48 -3.02 -12.96
C PRO A 2 -7.18 -4.32 -13.36
N GLY A 3 -7.30 -5.26 -12.43
CA GLY A 3 -7.88 -6.58 -12.64
C GLY A 3 -6.98 -7.57 -13.38
N GLU A 4 -5.77 -7.17 -13.79
CA GLU A 4 -4.89 -8.05 -14.55
C GLU A 4 -4.13 -9.01 -13.64
N VAL A 5 -4.37 -10.31 -13.83
CA VAL A 5 -3.58 -11.38 -13.21
C VAL A 5 -2.22 -11.45 -13.90
N ALA A 6 -1.14 -11.27 -13.13
CA ALA A 6 0.21 -11.39 -13.65
C ALA A 6 0.50 -12.82 -14.15
N ARG A 7 1.17 -12.93 -15.30
CA ARG A 7 1.55 -14.22 -15.90
C ARG A 7 2.85 -14.75 -15.29
N GLY A 8 2.96 -16.07 -15.19
CA GLY A 8 4.16 -16.76 -14.71
C GLY A 8 4.44 -16.55 -13.21
N LYS A 9 5.71 -16.56 -12.81
CA LYS A 9 6.14 -16.36 -11.41
C LYS A 9 6.18 -14.87 -11.01
N LYS A 10 5.16 -14.10 -11.38
CA LYS A 10 5.06 -12.66 -11.07
C LYS A 10 3.76 -12.37 -10.34
N ASN A 11 3.77 -11.35 -9.49
CA ASN A 11 2.57 -10.84 -8.83
C ASN A 11 2.13 -9.54 -9.49
N GLY A 12 0.81 -9.33 -9.61
CA GLY A 12 0.23 -8.10 -10.14
C GLY A 12 0.24 -6.96 -9.12
N LEU A 13 -0.03 -5.73 -9.59
CA LEU A 13 -0.11 -4.55 -8.72
C LEU A 13 -1.37 -4.55 -7.85
N ASP A 14 -2.48 -5.18 -8.29
CA ASP A 14 -3.67 -5.34 -7.43
C ASP A 14 -3.37 -6.25 -6.24
N TYR A 15 -2.56 -7.30 -6.43
CA TYR A 15 -2.10 -8.12 -5.33
C TYR A 15 -1.25 -7.29 -4.34
N LEU A 16 -0.38 -6.41 -4.84
CA LEU A 16 0.37 -5.48 -3.99
C LEU A 16 -0.55 -4.59 -3.15
N PHE A 17 -1.62 -4.04 -3.73
CA PHE A 17 -2.58 -3.22 -3.01
C PHE A 17 -3.39 -4.03 -2.00
N HIS A 18 -3.78 -5.25 -2.34
CA HIS A 18 -4.42 -6.17 -1.41
C HIS A 18 -3.57 -6.45 -0.15
N LEU A 19 -2.23 -6.47 -0.26
CA LEU A 19 -1.36 -6.62 0.92
C LEU A 19 -1.50 -5.46 1.93
N TYR A 20 -1.86 -4.25 1.49
CA TYR A 20 -2.13 -3.14 2.40
C TYR A 20 -3.46 -3.31 3.13
N GLU A 21 -4.49 -3.82 2.44
CA GLU A 21 -5.77 -4.16 3.06
C GLU A 21 -5.60 -5.26 4.11
N GLN A 22 -4.82 -6.31 3.81
CA GLN A 22 -4.46 -7.31 4.82
C GLN A 22 -3.69 -6.71 6.00
N CYS A 23 -2.78 -5.75 5.77
CA CYS A 23 -2.12 -5.04 6.87
C CYS A 23 -3.10 -4.24 7.74
N ARG A 24 -4.16 -3.68 7.14
CA ARG A 24 -5.23 -2.98 7.86
C ARG A 24 -6.03 -3.95 8.73
N GLU A 25 -6.38 -5.12 8.23
CA GLU A 25 -7.04 -6.18 9.01
C GLU A 25 -6.19 -6.63 10.20
N PHE A 26 -4.89 -6.82 9.99
CA PHE A 26 -3.97 -7.16 11.08
C PHE A 26 -3.83 -6.03 12.11
N LEU A 27 -3.85 -4.75 11.67
CA LEU A 27 -3.87 -3.63 12.60
C LEU A 27 -5.14 -3.67 13.47
N ILE A 28 -6.31 -3.92 12.90
CA ILE A 28 -7.57 -4.04 13.64
C ILE A 28 -7.50 -5.16 14.68
N GLN A 29 -6.99 -6.33 14.32
CA GLN A 29 -6.81 -7.44 15.25
C GLN A 29 -5.85 -7.08 16.40
N VAL A 30 -4.74 -6.41 16.10
CA VAL A 30 -3.79 -5.92 17.12
C VAL A 30 -4.43 -4.87 18.02
N GLN A 31 -5.23 -3.96 17.47
CA GLN A 31 -5.97 -2.96 18.23
C GLN A 31 -6.97 -3.61 19.19
N ASN A 32 -7.72 -4.61 18.74
CA ASN A 32 -8.68 -5.34 19.58
C ASN A 32 -7.98 -6.04 20.74
N MET A 33 -6.89 -6.78 20.46
CA MET A 33 -6.11 -7.42 21.53
C MET A 33 -5.50 -6.41 22.53
N ALA A 34 -5.07 -5.24 22.07
CA ALA A 34 -4.54 -4.20 22.96
C ALA A 34 -5.66 -3.65 23.87
N LYS A 35 -6.85 -3.40 23.33
CA LYS A 35 -8.03 -2.95 24.10
C LYS A 35 -8.44 -3.97 25.15
N ASP A 36 -8.54 -5.24 24.79
CA ASP A 36 -8.93 -6.32 25.70
C ASP A 36 -7.96 -6.48 26.89
N ARG A 37 -6.68 -6.10 26.69
CA ARG A 37 -5.62 -6.15 27.71
C ARG A 37 -5.43 -4.85 28.48
N GLY A 38 -6.14 -3.77 28.13
CA GLY A 38 -5.90 -2.43 28.68
C GLY A 38 -4.55 -1.83 28.28
N GLU A 39 -3.95 -2.30 27.19
CA GLU A 39 -2.68 -1.81 26.65
C GLU A 39 -2.89 -0.60 25.73
N LYS A 40 -1.83 0.20 25.52
CA LYS A 40 -1.86 1.32 24.56
C LYS A 40 -2.15 0.80 23.14
N CYS A 41 -3.25 1.26 22.56
CA CYS A 41 -3.76 0.80 21.28
C CYS A 41 -3.03 1.39 20.05
N PRO A 42 -2.67 0.56 19.05
CA PRO A 42 -2.39 0.90 17.67
C PRO A 42 -3.09 2.10 17.05
N THR A 43 -2.44 3.07 16.42
CA THR A 43 -3.15 3.96 15.46
C THR A 43 -2.59 3.93 14.04
N LYS A 44 -1.40 3.33 13.86
CA LYS A 44 -0.73 3.15 12.58
C LYS A 44 -0.17 1.73 12.51
N VAL A 45 0.20 1.28 11.31
CA VAL A 45 0.86 -0.02 11.12
C VAL A 45 2.28 0.00 11.73
N THR A 46 2.44 -0.63 12.90
CA THR A 46 3.71 -0.69 13.65
C THR A 46 4.48 -1.99 13.40
N ASN A 47 5.68 -2.11 14.00
CA ASN A 47 6.43 -3.37 14.02
C ASN A 47 5.63 -4.54 14.65
N GLN A 48 4.72 -4.25 15.57
CA GLN A 48 3.87 -5.28 16.18
C GLN A 48 2.90 -5.88 15.16
N VAL A 49 2.33 -5.05 14.28
CA VAL A 49 1.44 -5.51 13.20
C VAL A 49 2.18 -6.45 12.24
N PHE A 50 3.41 -6.09 11.83
CA PHE A 50 4.21 -6.98 10.97
C PHE A 50 4.60 -8.30 11.64
N ARG A 51 4.93 -8.28 12.95
CA ARG A 51 5.19 -9.50 13.72
C ARG A 51 3.93 -10.37 13.83
N TYR A 52 2.78 -9.74 14.06
CA TYR A 52 1.49 -10.42 14.14
C TYR A 52 1.12 -11.08 12.81
N ALA A 53 1.23 -10.36 11.69
CA ALA A 53 1.00 -10.90 10.34
C ALA A 53 1.84 -12.15 10.08
N LYS A 54 3.14 -12.13 10.42
CA LYS A 54 4.02 -13.31 10.32
C LYS A 54 3.53 -14.47 11.18
N LYS A 55 3.10 -14.20 12.43
CA LYS A 55 2.55 -15.23 13.33
C LYS A 55 1.23 -15.82 12.80
N ALA A 56 0.41 -15.02 12.12
CA ALA A 56 -0.85 -15.42 11.52
C ALA A 56 -0.70 -16.12 10.15
N GLY A 57 0.53 -16.46 9.72
CA GLY A 57 0.79 -17.17 8.47
C GLY A 57 1.00 -16.28 7.24
N ALA A 58 0.87 -14.96 7.35
CA ALA A 58 1.10 -14.01 6.26
C ALA A 58 2.58 -13.60 6.13
N SER A 59 3.48 -14.59 5.99
CA SER A 59 4.94 -14.39 5.92
C SER A 59 5.41 -13.57 4.71
N TYR A 60 4.58 -13.50 3.67
CA TYR A 60 4.82 -12.68 2.48
C TYR A 60 4.69 -11.18 2.74
N ILE A 61 4.06 -10.74 3.84
CA ILE A 61 3.99 -9.33 4.24
C ILE A 61 5.25 -8.97 5.05
N ASN A 62 5.97 -7.93 4.62
CA ASN A 62 7.15 -7.45 5.35
C ASN A 62 7.28 -5.93 5.32
N LYS A 63 7.83 -5.38 6.41
CA LYS A 63 7.97 -3.94 6.62
C LYS A 63 8.74 -3.22 5.50
N PRO A 64 9.90 -3.72 5.01
CA PRO A 64 10.62 -3.06 3.91
C PRO A 64 9.74 -2.91 2.66
N LYS A 65 9.09 -3.98 2.21
CA LYS A 65 8.22 -3.96 1.03
C LYS A 65 7.03 -3.02 1.20
N MET A 66 6.31 -3.08 2.32
CA MET A 66 5.14 -2.23 2.55
C MET A 66 5.51 -0.75 2.68
N ARG A 67 6.70 -0.41 3.18
CA ARG A 67 7.17 0.98 3.17
C ARG A 67 7.55 1.46 1.78
N HIS A 68 8.09 0.57 0.97
CA HIS A 68 8.64 0.91 -0.34
C HIS A 68 7.59 1.34 -1.36
N TYR A 69 6.35 0.87 -1.21
CA TYR A 69 5.25 1.14 -2.13
C TYR A 69 4.12 1.96 -1.51
N VAL A 70 4.31 2.55 -0.32
CA VAL A 70 3.21 3.19 0.42
C VAL A 70 2.63 4.37 -0.34
N HIS A 71 3.45 5.12 -1.06
CA HIS A 71 3.01 6.23 -1.90
C HIS A 71 2.25 5.75 -3.15
N CYS A 72 2.58 4.58 -3.71
CA CYS A 72 1.78 3.98 -4.78
C CYS A 72 0.38 3.63 -4.29
N TYR A 73 0.28 3.07 -3.07
CA TYR A 73 -1.00 2.77 -2.44
C TYR A 73 -1.78 4.03 -2.07
N ALA A 74 -1.10 5.06 -1.55
CA ALA A 74 -1.71 6.35 -1.27
C ALA A 74 -2.33 6.98 -2.53
N LEU A 75 -1.62 6.95 -3.67
CA LEU A 75 -2.17 7.43 -4.94
C LEU A 75 -3.42 6.64 -5.33
N HIS A 76 -3.40 5.31 -5.20
CA HIS A 76 -4.56 4.47 -5.47
C HIS A 76 -5.77 4.82 -4.60
N CYS A 77 -5.56 5.12 -3.31
CA CYS A 77 -6.64 5.50 -2.41
C CYS A 77 -7.18 6.92 -2.65
N LEU A 78 -6.30 7.88 -2.98
CA LEU A 78 -6.67 9.29 -3.13
C LEU A 78 -7.25 9.59 -4.53
N ASP A 79 -6.76 8.91 -5.55
CA ASP A 79 -7.19 9.07 -6.94
C ASP A 79 -6.99 7.74 -7.70
N GLU A 80 -7.98 6.86 -7.57
CA GLU A 80 -7.95 5.55 -8.22
C GLU A 80 -7.88 5.67 -9.75
N GLN A 81 -8.54 6.68 -10.32
CA GLN A 81 -8.53 6.89 -11.77
C GLN A 81 -7.11 7.20 -12.26
N VAL A 82 -6.43 8.18 -11.65
CA VAL A 82 -5.05 8.52 -12.00
C VAL A 82 -4.10 7.35 -11.74
N SER A 83 -4.28 6.61 -10.65
CA SER A 83 -3.52 5.37 -10.39
C SER A 83 -3.68 4.35 -11.53
N ASN A 84 -4.92 4.13 -11.98
CA ASN A 84 -5.25 3.16 -13.03
C ASN A 84 -4.71 3.58 -14.40
N GLU A 85 -4.83 4.86 -14.76
CA GLU A 85 -4.25 5.44 -15.98
C GLU A 85 -2.72 5.33 -15.97
N LEU A 86 -2.06 5.65 -14.85
CA LEU A 86 -0.62 5.53 -14.71
C LEU A 86 -0.15 4.07 -14.87
N ARG A 87 -0.89 3.12 -14.29
CA ARG A 87 -0.60 1.68 -14.44
C ARG A 87 -0.73 1.19 -15.88
N ARG A 88 -1.75 1.66 -16.62
CA ARG A 88 -1.93 1.37 -18.06
C ARG A 88 -0.77 1.94 -18.88
N ALA A 89 -0.50 3.23 -18.75
CA ALA A 89 0.53 3.92 -19.52
C ALA A 89 1.94 3.30 -19.32
N PHE A 90 2.29 2.91 -18.10
CA PHE A 90 3.59 2.26 -17.85
C PHE A 90 3.64 0.82 -18.39
N LYS A 91 2.53 0.07 -18.34
CA LYS A 91 2.45 -1.25 -18.96
C LYS A 91 2.59 -1.16 -20.48
N GLU A 92 1.86 -0.25 -21.13
CA GLU A 92 1.90 -0.04 -22.58
C GLU A 92 3.32 0.32 -23.07
N ARG A 93 4.06 1.09 -22.28
CA ARG A 93 5.47 1.42 -22.55
C ARG A 93 6.46 0.29 -22.22
N GLY A 94 6.01 -0.83 -21.66
CA GLY A 94 6.88 -1.93 -21.23
C GLY A 94 7.80 -1.58 -20.06
N GLU A 95 7.44 -0.57 -19.27
CA GLU A 95 8.26 -0.07 -18.17
C GLU A 95 8.28 -1.05 -16.99
N ASN A 96 9.39 -1.05 -16.25
CA ASN A 96 9.52 -1.86 -15.05
C ASN A 96 8.79 -1.25 -13.84
N VAL A 97 8.56 -2.06 -12.81
CA VAL A 97 7.87 -1.63 -11.58
C VAL A 97 8.60 -0.49 -10.87
N GLY A 98 9.93 -0.43 -10.98
CA GLY A 98 10.73 0.65 -10.39
C GLY A 98 10.44 2.01 -11.02
N ALA A 99 10.36 2.06 -12.36
CA ALA A 99 10.01 3.26 -13.11
C ALA A 99 8.58 3.73 -12.79
N TRP A 100 7.61 2.81 -12.78
CA TRP A 100 6.23 3.11 -12.36
C TRP A 100 6.18 3.66 -10.93
N ARG A 101 6.87 3.01 -9.98
CA ARG A 101 6.95 3.43 -8.58
C ARG A 101 7.51 4.85 -8.45
N GLN A 102 8.54 5.20 -9.23
CA GLN A 102 9.14 6.53 -9.22
C GLN A 102 8.24 7.61 -9.84
N ALA A 103 7.24 7.23 -10.64
CA ALA A 103 6.28 8.16 -11.22
C ALA A 103 5.09 8.49 -10.30
N CYS A 104 4.72 7.58 -9.39
CA CYS A 104 3.62 7.77 -8.44
C CYS A 104 3.70 9.04 -7.55
N PRO A 105 4.86 9.56 -7.13
CA PRO A 105 4.93 10.79 -6.34
C PRO A 105 4.43 12.04 -7.06
N LYS A 106 4.59 12.15 -8.40
CA LYS A 106 4.20 13.35 -9.15
C LYS A 106 2.71 13.72 -9.00
N PRO A 107 1.74 12.81 -9.22
CA PRO A 107 0.34 13.11 -9.00
C PRO A 107 0.00 13.36 -7.52
N LEU A 108 0.69 12.71 -6.57
CA LEU A 108 0.51 13.00 -5.14
C LEU A 108 0.92 14.42 -4.78
N VAL A 109 2.03 14.92 -5.33
CA VAL A 109 2.46 16.32 -5.14
C VAL A 109 1.40 17.28 -5.69
N ALA A 110 0.78 16.96 -6.83
CA ALA A 110 -0.31 17.76 -7.38
C ALA A 110 -1.57 17.76 -6.50
N ILE A 111 -1.86 16.65 -5.81
CA ILE A 111 -2.95 16.57 -4.83
C ILE A 111 -2.62 17.44 -3.61
N ALA A 112 -1.42 17.29 -3.03
CA ALA A 112 -0.97 18.07 -1.87
C ALA A 112 -0.99 19.58 -2.16
N ALA A 113 -0.55 20.01 -3.35
CA ALA A 113 -0.58 21.41 -3.75
C ALA A 113 -1.99 22.02 -3.74
N ARG A 114 -3.03 21.23 -4.05
CA ARG A 114 -4.44 21.66 -3.98
C ARG A 114 -4.98 21.72 -2.55
N GLN A 115 -4.27 21.10 -1.60
CA GLN A 115 -4.60 21.04 -0.17
C GLN A 115 -3.66 21.92 0.67
N GLY A 116 -3.07 22.96 0.07
CA GLY A 116 -2.20 23.89 0.79
C GLY A 116 -0.87 23.27 1.23
N TRP A 117 -0.41 22.22 0.53
CA TRP A 117 0.81 21.45 0.83
C TRP A 117 0.77 20.63 2.12
N ASP A 118 -0.41 20.45 2.71
CA ASP A 118 -0.59 19.55 3.85
C ASP A 118 -0.81 18.11 3.35
N ILE A 119 0.21 17.26 3.49
CA ILE A 119 0.15 15.84 3.10
C ILE A 119 -0.27 14.93 4.26
N ASP A 120 -0.29 15.45 5.49
CA ASP A 120 -0.62 14.70 6.69
C ASP A 120 -2.11 14.83 7.07
N ALA A 121 -2.78 15.90 6.63
CA ALA A 121 -4.22 16.15 6.78
C ALA A 121 -5.10 15.20 5.96
#